data_AF-A0A1H8JH16-F1
#
_entry.id   AF-A0A1H8JH16-F1
#
_cell.length_a   1.000
_cell.length_b   1.000
_cell.length_c   1.000
_cell.angle_alpha   90.00
_cell.angle_beta   90.00
_cell.angle_gamma   90.00
#
_symmetry.space_group_name_H-M   'P 1'
#
loop_
_entity.id
_entity.type
_entity.pdbx_description
1 polymer ?
#
loop_
_entity_poly.entity_id
_entity_poly.type
_entity_poly.pdbx_seq_one_letter_code
_entity_poly.pdbx_strand_id
1 'polypeptide(L)'
;MYLFYLGGMLLPVTPSKLTTKIGNANQTFELANEGEINKIKNPKLTEYSFEFELPFNKISYSTRECDPKEILDMLEETKKNKKIIKFQVVRKMFNKSRFPLEQDVSIEDYEIVEDSENNSDIVVSITLKQFRPYRTLHILNNEDKRPVLNNKNESKKTSISCLKKLELLSDLNVRSGAGTQNRKVAIMKKGEKPLAYRQYELEKGVWWYAIKHSAGDKDKNGVAWGWISGKTQYVRILKDYNKITATAEDVIGQKGHYTK
;
A
#
# COMPACT_ATOMS: atom_id res chain seq x y z
N MET A 1 5.51 -34.98 6.86
CA MET A 1 4.31 -34.34 6.26
C MET A 1 4.75 -33.33 5.22
N TYR A 2 4.13 -33.36 4.03
CA TYR A 2 4.46 -32.52 2.88
C TYR A 2 3.17 -31.88 2.36
N LEU A 3 3.05 -30.55 2.46
CA LEU A 3 1.83 -29.81 2.15
C LEU A 3 2.14 -28.64 1.22
N PHE A 4 1.24 -28.38 0.27
CA PHE A 4 1.35 -27.31 -0.71
C PHE A 4 0.17 -26.38 -0.54
N TYR A 5 0.46 -25.10 -0.40
CA TYR A 5 -0.54 -24.06 -0.39
C TYR A 5 -0.38 -23.16 -1.59
N LEU A 6 -1.50 -22.85 -2.24
CA LEU A 6 -1.57 -21.95 -3.37
C LEU A 6 -2.67 -20.93 -3.11
N GLY A 7 -2.32 -19.65 -3.03
CA GLY A 7 -3.30 -18.59 -2.71
C GLY A 7 -3.94 -18.72 -1.33
N GLY A 8 -3.31 -19.47 -0.41
CA GLY A 8 -3.87 -19.78 0.92
C GLY A 8 -4.72 -21.07 0.97
N MET A 9 -5.01 -21.70 -0.16
CA MET A 9 -5.72 -22.99 -0.24
C MET A 9 -4.74 -24.14 -0.16
N LEU A 10 -5.07 -25.18 0.61
CA LEU A 10 -4.31 -26.43 0.66
C LEU A 10 -4.70 -27.32 -0.52
N LEU A 11 -3.71 -27.77 -1.31
CA LEU A 11 -3.99 -28.67 -2.43
C LEU A 11 -4.49 -30.03 -1.90
N PRO A 12 -5.55 -30.61 -2.48
CA PRO A 12 -6.20 -31.83 -1.98
C PRO A 12 -5.27 -33.03 -2.05
N VAL A 13 -4.56 -33.18 -3.16
CA VAL A 13 -3.50 -34.17 -3.33
C VAL A 13 -2.18 -33.44 -3.52
N THR A 14 -1.23 -33.69 -2.62
CA THR A 14 0.09 -33.06 -2.69
C THR A 14 0.84 -33.51 -3.95
N PRO A 15 1.45 -32.60 -4.71
CA PRO A 15 2.32 -32.95 -5.83
C PRO A 15 3.40 -33.96 -5.46
N SER A 16 3.63 -34.94 -6.34
CA SER A 16 4.73 -35.91 -6.21
C SER A 16 6.11 -35.26 -6.41
N LYS A 17 6.18 -34.20 -7.22
CA LYS A 17 7.41 -33.51 -7.61
C LYS A 17 7.21 -32.00 -7.70
N LEU A 18 8.20 -31.26 -7.22
CA LEU A 18 8.34 -29.82 -7.45
C LEU A 18 9.63 -29.54 -8.20
N THR A 19 9.52 -28.90 -9.36
CA THR A 19 10.66 -28.47 -10.17
C THR A 19 10.87 -26.98 -9.97
N THR A 20 12.02 -26.59 -9.40
CA THR A 20 12.41 -25.18 -9.21
C THR A 20 13.53 -24.84 -10.19
N LYS A 21 13.29 -23.93 -11.14
CA LYS A 21 14.30 -23.45 -12.09
C LYS A 21 14.75 -22.04 -11.69
N ILE A 22 16.05 -21.89 -11.44
CA ILE A 22 16.68 -20.59 -11.16
C ILE A 22 17.59 -20.26 -12.33
N GLY A 23 17.15 -19.33 -13.19
CA GLY A 23 17.91 -18.95 -14.38
C GLY A 23 19.02 -17.95 -14.10
N ASN A 24 20.07 -18.00 -14.92
CA ASN A 24 21.17 -17.04 -14.89
C ASN A 24 21.00 -15.97 -16.00
N ALA A 25 21.48 -14.74 -15.74
CA ALA A 25 21.55 -13.64 -16.72
C ALA A 25 22.99 -13.13 -16.94
N ASN A 26 24.01 -13.87 -16.49
CA ASN A 26 25.41 -13.54 -16.67
C ASN A 26 25.77 -13.32 -18.14
N GLN A 27 26.78 -12.47 -18.37
CA GLN A 27 27.30 -12.19 -19.70
C GLN A 27 28.79 -12.45 -19.74
N THR A 28 29.21 -13.25 -20.72
CA THR A 28 30.61 -13.48 -21.04
C THR A 28 31.13 -12.38 -21.96
N PHE A 29 32.34 -11.90 -21.70
CA PHE A 29 33.07 -10.99 -22.58
C PHE A 29 34.45 -11.58 -22.89
N GLU A 30 34.85 -11.48 -24.15
CA GLU A 30 36.20 -11.78 -24.59
C GLU A 30 37.06 -10.51 -24.50
N LEU A 31 38.27 -10.67 -24.00
CA LEU A 31 39.25 -9.61 -23.83
C LEU A 31 40.17 -9.52 -25.05
N ALA A 32 40.83 -8.37 -25.22
CA ALA A 32 41.77 -8.14 -26.32
C ALA A 32 42.97 -9.11 -26.33
N ASN A 33 43.24 -9.80 -25.23
CA ASN A 33 44.29 -10.81 -25.10
C ASN A 33 43.75 -12.25 -25.27
N GLU A 34 42.58 -12.42 -25.89
CA GLU A 34 41.91 -13.72 -26.11
C GLU A 34 41.51 -14.43 -24.79
N GLY A 35 41.52 -13.70 -23.68
CA GLY A 35 41.03 -14.18 -22.38
C GLY A 35 39.52 -14.01 -22.25
N GLU A 36 38.87 -14.88 -21.47
CA GLU A 36 37.42 -14.81 -21.22
C GLU A 36 37.14 -14.30 -19.80
N ILE A 37 36.22 -13.33 -19.66
CA ILE A 37 35.70 -12.89 -18.36
C ILE A 37 34.19 -13.04 -18.27
N ASN A 38 33.68 -13.34 -17.06
CA ASN A 38 32.25 -13.50 -16.80
C ASN A 38 31.70 -12.36 -15.94
N LYS A 39 30.82 -11.53 -16.51
CA LYS A 39 30.09 -10.49 -15.77
C LYS A 39 28.87 -11.09 -15.10
N ILE A 40 28.98 -11.22 -13.78
CA ILE A 40 27.90 -11.72 -12.93
C ILE A 40 26.76 -10.68 -12.88
N LYS A 41 25.57 -11.07 -13.32
CA LYS A 41 24.35 -10.25 -13.24
C LYS A 41 23.39 -10.80 -12.19
N ASN A 42 22.35 -10.03 -11.91
CA ASN A 42 21.26 -10.50 -11.08
C ASN A 42 20.60 -11.75 -11.71
N PRO A 43 20.27 -12.78 -10.90
CA PRO A 43 19.62 -13.98 -11.40
C PRO A 43 18.24 -13.66 -11.98
N LYS A 44 17.82 -14.47 -12.94
CA LYS A 44 16.46 -14.43 -13.49
C LYS A 44 15.44 -14.76 -12.39
N LEU A 45 14.17 -14.45 -12.65
CA LEU A 45 13.08 -14.84 -11.76
C LEU A 45 13.02 -16.37 -11.67
N THR A 46 12.82 -16.86 -10.46
CA THR A 46 12.67 -18.30 -10.21
C THR A 46 11.35 -18.78 -10.78
N GLU A 47 11.36 -19.92 -11.47
CA GLU A 47 10.16 -20.60 -11.98
C GLU A 47 9.91 -21.88 -11.17
N TYR A 48 8.65 -22.17 -10.89
CA TYR A 48 8.22 -23.36 -10.19
C TYR A 48 7.21 -24.10 -11.06
N SER A 49 7.45 -25.40 -11.30
CA SER A 49 6.53 -26.25 -12.07
C SER A 49 6.24 -27.53 -11.30
N PHE A 50 4.96 -27.88 -11.21
CA PHE A 50 4.49 -29.09 -10.56
C PHE A 50 3.10 -29.48 -11.08
N GLU A 51 2.72 -30.72 -10.80
CA GLU A 51 1.45 -31.30 -11.20
C GLU A 51 0.73 -31.78 -9.95
N PHE A 52 -0.59 -31.57 -9.89
CA PHE A 52 -1.42 -32.01 -8.78
C PHE A 52 -2.76 -32.55 -9.28
N GLU A 53 -3.35 -33.43 -8.49
CA GLU A 53 -4.62 -34.07 -8.78
C GLU A 53 -5.73 -33.43 -7.96
N LEU A 54 -6.88 -33.25 -8.60
CA LEU A 54 -8.11 -32.78 -8.01
C LEU A 54 -9.14 -33.91 -8.09
N PRO A 55 -9.30 -34.69 -7.00
CA PRO A 55 -10.15 -35.86 -7.04
C PRO A 55 -11.63 -35.49 -6.91
N PHE A 56 -12.49 -36.10 -7.72
CA PHE A 56 -13.95 -35.89 -7.63
C PHE A 56 -14.56 -36.58 -6.41
N ASN A 57 -14.00 -37.74 -6.05
CA ASN A 57 -14.45 -38.52 -4.91
C ASN A 57 -13.51 -38.36 -3.73
N LYS A 58 -14.06 -38.49 -2.53
CA LYS A 58 -13.30 -38.34 -1.29
C LYS A 58 -12.34 -39.52 -1.10
N ILE A 59 -11.05 -39.30 -1.32
CA ILE A 59 -10.02 -40.33 -1.17
C ILE A 59 -9.30 -40.21 0.18
N SER A 60 -8.90 -41.34 0.78
CA SER A 60 -8.32 -41.39 2.13
C SER A 60 -7.04 -40.56 2.33
N TYR A 61 -6.30 -40.30 1.25
CA TYR A 61 -5.07 -39.50 1.25
C TYR A 61 -5.29 -38.06 0.78
N SER A 62 -6.53 -37.66 0.46
CA SER A 62 -6.85 -36.28 0.12
C SER A 62 -7.07 -35.44 1.38
N THR A 63 -6.55 -34.21 1.40
CA THR A 63 -6.87 -33.25 2.45
C THR A 63 -8.29 -32.75 2.24
N ARG A 64 -9.15 -32.92 3.26
CA ARG A 64 -10.60 -32.64 3.19
C ARG A 64 -10.97 -31.14 3.19
N GLU A 65 -10.07 -30.26 2.75
CA GLU A 65 -10.18 -28.82 3.03
C GLU A 65 -10.64 -27.96 1.85
N CYS A 66 -10.53 -28.42 0.59
CA CYS A 66 -10.96 -27.64 -0.58
C CYS A 66 -11.66 -28.50 -1.63
N ASP A 67 -12.74 -27.96 -2.21
CA ASP A 67 -13.43 -28.57 -3.33
C ASP A 67 -12.63 -28.33 -4.64
N PRO A 68 -12.53 -29.32 -5.55
CA PRO A 68 -11.87 -29.17 -6.85
C PRO A 68 -12.26 -27.90 -7.62
N LYS A 69 -13.56 -27.58 -7.58
CA LYS A 69 -14.11 -26.42 -8.26
C LYS A 69 -13.57 -25.09 -7.72
N GLU A 70 -13.41 -24.98 -6.40
CA GLU A 70 -12.89 -23.75 -5.78
C GLU A 70 -11.45 -23.46 -6.22
N ILE A 71 -10.63 -24.52 -6.37
CA ILE A 71 -9.26 -24.40 -6.83
C ILE A 71 -9.22 -23.96 -8.30
N LEU A 72 -10.05 -24.57 -9.15
CA LEU A 72 -10.15 -24.19 -10.57
C LEU A 72 -10.64 -22.74 -10.73
N ASP A 73 -11.68 -22.36 -10.01
CA ASP A 73 -12.23 -20.99 -10.00
C ASP A 73 -11.15 -19.98 -9.54
N MET A 74 -10.36 -20.35 -8.52
CA MET A 74 -9.24 -19.52 -8.04
C MET A 74 -8.14 -19.34 -9.09
N LEU A 75 -7.77 -20.41 -9.81
CA LEU A 75 -6.77 -20.34 -10.88
C LEU A 75 -7.25 -19.41 -12.00
N GLU A 76 -8.51 -19.56 -12.43
CA GLU A 76 -9.11 -18.72 -13.46
C GLU A 76 -9.19 -17.25 -13.00
N GLU A 77 -9.71 -16.99 -11.80
CA GLU A 77 -9.84 -15.65 -11.25
C GLU A 77 -8.48 -14.97 -11.10
N THR A 78 -7.49 -15.69 -10.58
CA THR A 78 -6.13 -15.17 -10.39
C THR A 78 -5.51 -14.77 -11.72
N LYS A 79 -5.68 -15.61 -12.75
CA LYS A 79 -5.16 -15.35 -14.10
C LYS A 79 -5.88 -14.16 -14.74
N LYS A 80 -7.21 -14.12 -14.68
CA LYS A 80 -8.05 -13.06 -15.25
C LYS A 80 -7.78 -11.69 -14.62
N ASN A 81 -7.66 -11.67 -13.29
CA ASN A 81 -7.46 -10.43 -12.53
C ASN A 81 -5.98 -10.04 -12.35
N LYS A 82 -5.04 -10.81 -12.94
CA LYS A 82 -3.59 -10.58 -12.83
C LYS A 82 -3.13 -10.47 -11.37
N LYS A 83 -3.73 -11.28 -10.50
CA LYS A 83 -3.45 -11.27 -9.06
C LYS A 83 -2.14 -11.99 -8.77
N ILE A 84 -1.42 -11.47 -7.79
CA ILE A 84 -0.24 -12.11 -7.21
C ILE A 84 -0.73 -12.98 -6.07
N ILE A 85 -0.26 -14.21 -6.00
CA ILE A 85 -0.65 -15.18 -4.98
C ILE A 85 0.59 -15.67 -4.22
N LYS A 86 0.36 -16.15 -3.00
CA LYS A 86 1.38 -16.81 -2.21
C LYS A 86 1.45 -18.28 -2.54
N PHE A 87 2.65 -18.76 -2.85
CA PHE A 87 2.96 -20.18 -2.96
C PHE A 87 3.76 -20.61 -1.74
N GLN A 88 3.27 -21.61 -1.00
CA GLN A 88 3.94 -22.12 0.18
C GLN A 88 4.11 -23.63 0.11
N VAL A 89 5.28 -24.13 0.53
CA VAL A 89 5.55 -25.55 0.67
C VAL A 89 6.07 -25.84 2.07
N VAL A 90 5.31 -26.64 2.81
CA VAL A 90 5.60 -27.02 4.18
C VAL A 90 6.08 -28.46 4.22
N ARG A 91 7.31 -28.65 4.70
CA ARG A 91 7.93 -29.97 4.90
C ARG A 91 8.18 -30.14 6.40
N LYS A 92 7.45 -31.05 7.05
CA LYS A 92 7.67 -31.40 8.46
C LYS A 92 8.29 -32.79 8.57
N MET A 93 9.39 -32.89 9.30
CA MET A 93 9.99 -34.15 9.72
C MET A 93 10.11 -34.13 11.25
N PHE A 94 9.51 -35.11 11.91
CA PHE A 94 9.26 -35.07 13.36
C PHE A 94 8.55 -33.76 13.76
N ASN A 95 9.12 -32.99 14.70
CA ASN A 95 8.58 -31.71 15.19
C ASN A 95 9.23 -30.46 14.58
N LYS A 96 10.11 -30.60 13.57
CA LYS A 96 10.79 -29.46 12.94
C LYS A 96 10.34 -29.29 11.49
N SER A 97 9.97 -28.06 11.14
CA SER A 97 9.79 -27.66 9.74
C SER A 97 11.18 -27.55 9.09
N ARG A 98 11.35 -28.17 7.92
CA ARG A 98 12.63 -28.19 7.21
C ARG A 98 12.47 -27.54 5.85
N PHE A 99 13.20 -26.46 5.59
CA PHE A 99 13.12 -25.72 4.31
C PHE A 99 11.69 -25.30 3.95
N PRO A 100 11.03 -24.44 4.77
CA PRO A 100 9.79 -23.82 4.34
C PRO A 100 10.07 -22.96 3.10
N LEU A 101 9.25 -23.12 2.07
CA LEU A 101 9.23 -22.23 0.92
C LEU A 101 8.00 -21.34 1.08
N GLU A 102 8.18 -20.03 1.04
CA GLU A 102 7.09 -19.06 0.87
C GLU A 102 7.56 -18.05 -0.17
N GLN A 103 6.79 -17.88 -1.24
CA GLN A 103 7.14 -16.99 -2.33
C GLN A 103 5.89 -16.34 -2.92
N ASP A 104 5.94 -15.03 -3.13
CA ASP A 104 4.97 -14.33 -3.96
C ASP A 104 5.22 -14.67 -5.43
N VAL A 105 4.18 -15.16 -6.11
CA VAL A 105 4.27 -15.68 -7.49
C VAL A 105 3.11 -15.21 -8.36
N SER A 106 3.34 -15.18 -9.66
CA SER A 106 2.33 -15.10 -10.72
C SER A 106 2.10 -16.48 -11.35
N ILE A 107 0.88 -16.73 -11.82
CA ILE A 107 0.57 -17.90 -12.64
C ILE A 107 0.94 -17.58 -14.09
N GLU A 108 1.93 -18.29 -14.63
CA GLU A 108 2.35 -18.13 -16.02
C GLU A 108 1.47 -18.98 -16.93
N ASP A 109 1.39 -20.27 -16.70
CA ASP A 109 0.62 -21.20 -17.52
C ASP A 109 0.05 -22.30 -16.63
N TYR A 110 -1.12 -22.81 -16.98
CA TYR A 110 -1.67 -24.02 -16.40
C TYR A 110 -2.42 -24.82 -17.48
N GLU A 111 -2.39 -26.13 -17.34
CA GLU A 111 -3.03 -27.09 -18.23
C GLU A 111 -3.90 -28.01 -17.39
N ILE A 112 -5.11 -28.28 -17.88
CA ILE A 112 -6.09 -29.15 -17.23
C ILE A 112 -6.22 -30.38 -18.12
N VAL A 113 -5.88 -31.54 -17.58
CA VAL A 113 -5.99 -32.84 -18.25
C VAL A 113 -7.05 -33.66 -17.55
N GLU A 114 -8.07 -34.05 -18.31
CA GLU A 114 -9.15 -34.92 -17.85
C GLU A 114 -9.05 -36.25 -18.59
N ASP A 115 -8.82 -37.33 -17.84
CA ASP A 115 -8.73 -38.68 -18.38
C ASP A 115 -9.85 -39.55 -17.80
N SER A 116 -10.71 -40.08 -18.68
CA SER A 116 -11.78 -40.98 -18.29
C SER A 116 -11.28 -42.29 -17.68
N GLU A 117 -10.07 -42.72 -18.01
CA GLU A 117 -9.44 -43.91 -17.46
C GLU A 117 -8.90 -43.68 -16.04
N ASN A 118 -8.63 -42.42 -15.67
CA ASN A 118 -8.15 -42.04 -14.34
C ASN A 118 -9.29 -41.69 -13.37
N ASN A 119 -10.34 -42.51 -13.34
CA ASN A 119 -11.49 -42.36 -12.43
C ASN A 119 -12.22 -40.99 -12.55
N SER A 120 -12.08 -40.33 -13.71
CA SER A 120 -12.52 -38.95 -13.97
C SER A 120 -11.79 -37.87 -13.15
N ASP A 121 -10.70 -38.17 -12.45
CA ASP A 121 -9.98 -37.18 -11.65
C ASP A 121 -9.20 -36.19 -12.54
N ILE A 122 -9.20 -34.92 -12.15
CA ILE A 122 -8.60 -33.83 -12.95
C ILE A 122 -7.13 -33.67 -12.55
N VAL A 123 -6.23 -33.73 -13.52
CA VAL A 123 -4.82 -33.42 -13.32
C VAL A 123 -4.53 -32.00 -13.80
N VAL A 124 -3.93 -31.19 -12.94
CA VAL A 124 -3.57 -29.81 -13.26
C VAL A 124 -2.05 -29.66 -13.23
N SER A 125 -1.49 -29.32 -14.38
CA SER A 125 -0.08 -28.97 -14.55
C SER A 125 0.08 -27.46 -14.50
N ILE A 126 0.85 -26.93 -13.56
CA ILE A 126 0.97 -25.48 -13.35
C ILE A 126 2.42 -25.01 -13.38
N THR A 127 2.64 -23.85 -13.99
CA THR A 127 3.90 -23.10 -13.97
C THR A 127 3.71 -21.73 -13.34
N LEU A 128 4.46 -21.49 -12.27
CA LEU A 128 4.47 -20.26 -11.49
C LEU A 128 5.80 -19.54 -11.68
N LYS A 129 5.79 -18.21 -11.64
CA LYS A 129 7.01 -17.39 -11.70
C LYS A 129 7.08 -16.46 -10.50
N GLN A 130 8.28 -16.31 -9.97
CA GLN A 130 8.56 -15.42 -8.86
C GLN A 130 8.15 -14.00 -9.21
N PHE A 131 7.24 -13.43 -8.44
CA PHE A 131 6.91 -12.02 -8.55
C PHE A 131 7.92 -11.19 -7.73
N ARG A 132 8.50 -10.17 -8.34
CA ARG A 132 9.30 -9.15 -7.64
C ARG A 132 8.66 -7.79 -7.89
N PRO A 133 8.31 -7.03 -6.84
CA PRO A 133 7.76 -5.69 -7.02
C PRO A 133 8.80 -4.81 -7.70
N TYR A 134 8.41 -4.18 -8.80
CA TYR A 134 9.21 -3.17 -9.45
C TYR A 134 8.82 -1.80 -8.92
N ARG A 135 9.83 -0.97 -8.62
CA ARG A 135 9.63 0.43 -8.24
C ARG A 135 10.56 1.29 -9.06
N THR A 136 10.03 2.38 -9.61
CA THR A 136 10.87 3.41 -10.23
C THR A 136 11.64 4.13 -9.12
N LEU A 137 12.96 4.00 -9.13
CA LEU A 137 13.84 4.85 -8.35
C LEU A 137 14.25 6.03 -9.23
N HIS A 138 13.82 7.23 -8.86
CA HIS A 138 14.37 8.44 -9.46
C HIS A 138 15.80 8.60 -8.96
N ILE A 139 16.76 8.26 -9.81
CA ILE A 139 18.17 8.51 -9.55
C ILE A 139 18.38 10.00 -9.83
N LEU A 140 18.61 10.78 -8.77
CA LEU A 140 19.09 12.15 -8.92
C LEU A 140 20.58 12.06 -9.24
N ASN A 141 20.93 12.12 -10.53
CA ASN A 141 22.31 12.37 -10.91
C ASN A 141 22.71 13.75 -10.39
N ASN A 142 23.75 13.80 -9.55
CA ASN A 142 24.29 15.07 -9.07
C ASN A 142 24.81 15.95 -10.22
N GLU A 143 25.11 15.35 -11.37
CA GLU A 143 25.59 16.00 -12.61
C GLU A 143 24.47 16.49 -13.53
N ASP A 144 23.26 15.93 -13.43
CA ASP A 144 22.06 16.44 -14.13
C ASP A 144 21.44 17.67 -13.46
N LYS A 145 22.13 18.22 -12.44
CA LYS A 145 21.91 19.60 -12.01
C LYS A 145 22.35 20.51 -13.15
N ARG A 146 21.44 20.75 -14.11
CA ARG A 146 21.50 21.93 -14.97
C ARG A 146 21.89 23.12 -14.09
N PRO A 147 22.78 24.03 -14.53
CA PRO A 147 23.09 25.22 -13.75
C PRO A 147 21.77 25.93 -13.51
N VAL A 148 21.24 25.75 -12.30
CA VAL A 148 20.10 26.53 -11.82
C VAL A 148 20.67 27.93 -11.81
N LEU A 149 20.14 28.80 -12.68
CA LEU A 149 20.38 30.24 -12.53
C LEU A 149 20.09 30.52 -11.07
N ASN A 150 21.13 30.90 -10.34
CA ASN A 150 21.05 31.20 -8.92
C ASN A 150 20.30 32.54 -8.81
N ASN A 151 19.00 32.53 -9.09
CA ASN A 151 18.06 33.46 -8.52
C ASN A 151 17.98 33.06 -7.05
N LYS A 152 19.02 33.46 -6.29
CA LYS A 152 18.97 33.59 -4.84
C LYS A 152 17.84 34.57 -4.56
N ASN A 153 16.61 34.06 -4.46
CA ASN A 153 15.43 34.63 -3.82
C ASN A 153 14.23 33.67 -3.99
N GLU A 154 14.40 32.39 -3.69
CA GLU A 154 13.26 31.55 -3.30
C GLU A 154 13.39 31.24 -1.81
N SER A 155 12.77 32.12 -1.02
CA SER A 155 12.44 31.85 0.37
C SER A 155 11.77 30.48 0.46
N LYS A 156 12.36 29.55 1.21
CA LYS A 156 11.76 28.27 1.60
C LYS A 156 10.26 28.47 1.85
N LYS A 157 9.40 28.00 0.93
CA LYS A 157 7.97 27.92 1.17
C LYS A 157 7.75 26.81 2.19
N THR A 158 7.85 27.18 3.47
CA THR A 158 7.39 26.36 4.58
C THR A 158 5.89 26.14 4.38
N SER A 159 5.49 24.95 3.94
CA SER A 159 4.07 24.59 3.84
C SER A 159 3.50 24.52 5.27
N ILE A 160 2.89 25.60 5.74
CA ILE A 160 2.23 25.64 7.04
C ILE A 160 1.03 24.68 6.98
N SER A 161 1.05 23.63 7.80
CA SER A 161 -0.06 22.68 7.94
C SER A 161 -1.28 23.35 8.59
N CYS A 162 -2.50 23.01 8.15
CA CYS A 162 -3.73 23.52 8.75
C CYS A 162 -4.08 22.73 10.02
N LEU A 163 -4.45 23.43 11.09
CA LEU A 163 -4.84 22.84 12.37
C LEU A 163 -6.31 22.43 12.40
N LYS A 164 -7.22 23.25 11.85
CA LYS A 164 -8.66 22.99 11.87
C LYS A 164 -9.34 23.40 10.58
N LYS A 165 -10.40 22.68 10.21
CA LYS A 165 -11.37 23.09 9.19
C LYS A 165 -12.62 23.62 9.88
N LEU A 166 -13.04 24.82 9.49
CA LEU A 166 -14.13 25.55 10.12
C LEU A 166 -15.30 25.74 9.15
N GLU A 167 -16.47 26.10 9.68
CA GLU A 167 -17.64 26.58 8.95
C GLU A 167 -18.19 27.82 9.66
N LEU A 168 -18.41 28.90 8.91
CA LEU A 168 -18.95 30.15 9.44
C LEU A 168 -20.48 30.09 9.53
N LEU A 169 -21.01 30.35 10.72
CA LEU A 169 -22.46 30.36 10.99
C LEU A 169 -23.10 31.74 10.74
N SER A 170 -22.27 32.79 10.68
CA SER A 170 -22.66 34.17 10.37
C SER A 170 -21.59 34.86 9.52
N ASP A 171 -21.92 36.02 8.96
CA ASP A 171 -20.90 36.93 8.43
C ASP A 171 -19.94 37.29 9.57
N LEU A 172 -18.63 37.18 9.31
CA LEU A 172 -17.62 37.30 10.35
C LEU A 172 -16.47 38.20 9.90
N ASN A 173 -16.11 39.15 10.75
CA ASN A 173 -14.99 40.05 10.51
C ASN A 173 -13.67 39.30 10.68
N VAL A 174 -12.81 39.41 9.68
CA VAL A 174 -11.40 39.02 9.75
C VAL A 174 -10.62 40.22 10.24
N ARG A 175 -9.76 40.04 11.25
CA ARG A 175 -9.00 41.11 11.91
C ARG A 175 -7.50 40.92 11.81
N SER A 176 -6.74 42.00 11.94
CA SER A 176 -5.26 41.96 11.90
C SER A 176 -4.63 41.21 13.08
N GLY A 177 -5.38 41.01 14.18
CA GLY A 177 -4.92 40.31 15.37
C GLY A 177 -6.07 39.62 16.10
N ALA A 178 -5.74 38.74 17.05
CA ALA A 178 -6.71 38.08 17.91
C ALA A 178 -7.31 39.10 18.90
N GLY A 179 -8.57 39.50 18.68
CA GLY A 179 -9.27 40.46 19.52
C GLY A 179 -10.12 41.44 18.71
N THR A 180 -11.23 41.91 19.29
CA THR A 180 -12.17 42.83 18.63
C THR A 180 -11.61 44.24 18.45
N GLN A 181 -10.60 44.62 19.23
CA GLN A 181 -9.93 45.93 19.14
C GLN A 181 -9.02 46.05 17.91
N ASN A 182 -8.66 44.91 17.28
CA ASN A 182 -7.80 44.92 16.10
C ASN A 182 -8.56 45.40 14.85
N ARG A 183 -7.85 46.10 13.97
CA ARG A 183 -8.37 46.60 12.68
C ARG A 183 -9.03 45.47 11.88
N LYS A 184 -10.20 45.76 11.32
CA LYS A 184 -10.89 44.86 10.38
C LYS A 184 -10.16 44.87 9.04
N VAL A 185 -9.80 43.69 8.54
CA VAL A 185 -9.07 43.52 7.26
C VAL A 185 -9.95 42.91 6.17
N ALA A 186 -10.93 42.07 6.53
CA ALA A 186 -11.88 41.50 5.59
C ALA A 186 -13.19 41.10 6.28
N ILE A 187 -14.17 40.65 5.49
CA ILE A 187 -15.39 39.98 5.95
C ILE A 187 -15.47 38.66 5.21
N MET A 188 -15.67 37.57 5.94
CA MET A 188 -16.00 36.27 5.37
C MET A 188 -17.50 36.04 5.50
N LYS A 189 -18.14 35.49 4.47
CA LYS A 189 -19.58 35.28 4.45
C LYS A 189 -20.00 34.02 5.18
N LYS A 190 -21.23 34.03 5.70
CA LYS A 190 -21.87 32.84 6.26
C LYS A 190 -21.78 31.67 5.28
N GLY A 191 -21.43 30.48 5.78
CA GLY A 191 -21.28 29.24 5.01
C GLY A 191 -19.89 29.01 4.43
N GLU A 192 -18.99 30.00 4.46
CA GLU A 192 -17.60 29.80 4.06
C GLU A 192 -16.88 28.85 5.02
N LYS A 193 -15.94 28.07 4.49
CA LYS A 193 -15.27 26.98 5.21
C LYS A 193 -13.75 27.20 5.32
N PRO A 194 -13.29 28.22 6.07
CA PRO A 194 -11.88 28.54 6.13
C PRO A 194 -11.06 27.46 6.85
N LEU A 195 -9.79 27.36 6.44
CA LEU A 195 -8.79 26.57 7.15
C LEU A 195 -8.07 27.45 8.16
N ALA A 196 -8.04 27.01 9.41
CA ALA A 196 -7.27 27.63 10.48
C ALA A 196 -5.87 27.03 10.54
N TYR A 197 -4.86 27.88 10.59
CA TYR A 197 -3.45 27.50 10.63
C TYR A 197 -2.79 27.79 11.98
N ARG A 198 -3.38 28.69 12.78
CA ARG A 198 -2.97 28.98 14.16
C ARG A 198 -4.20 29.19 15.03
N GLN A 199 -4.05 28.96 16.33
CA GLN A 199 -5.06 29.26 17.34
C GLN A 199 -4.42 30.08 18.45
N TYR A 200 -5.18 31.02 19.02
CA TYR A 200 -4.77 31.84 20.13
C TYR A 200 -5.93 31.99 21.10
N GLU A 201 -5.66 31.79 22.39
CA GLU A 201 -6.61 32.01 23.46
C GLU A 201 -6.30 33.37 24.06
N LEU A 202 -7.19 34.35 23.85
CA LEU A 202 -7.00 35.71 24.35
C LEU A 202 -7.33 35.81 25.84
N GLU A 203 -8.44 35.17 26.22
CA GLU A 203 -8.95 35.02 27.56
C GLU A 203 -9.45 33.59 27.70
N LYS A 204 -9.62 33.10 28.94
CA LYS A 204 -10.05 31.73 29.21
C LYS A 204 -11.35 31.39 28.44
N GLY A 205 -11.26 30.48 27.47
CA GLY A 205 -12.36 30.06 26.61
C GLY A 205 -12.64 30.95 25.38
N VAL A 206 -11.92 32.05 25.18
CA VAL A 206 -12.08 32.97 24.05
C VAL A 206 -11.01 32.72 22.99
N TRP A 207 -11.31 31.77 22.11
CA TRP A 207 -10.42 31.37 21.03
C TRP A 207 -10.51 32.30 19.82
N TRP A 208 -9.38 32.45 19.14
CA TRP A 208 -9.24 33.10 17.84
C TRP A 208 -8.44 32.20 16.90
N TYR A 209 -8.82 32.17 15.63
CA TYR A 209 -8.19 31.33 14.61
C TYR A 209 -7.58 32.17 13.50
N ALA A 210 -6.31 31.92 13.18
CA ALA A 210 -5.64 32.56 12.06
C ALA A 210 -5.97 31.81 10.76
N ILE A 211 -6.53 32.53 9.80
CA ILE A 211 -6.96 32.04 8.50
C ILE A 211 -6.26 32.81 7.39
N LYS A 212 -6.23 32.21 6.20
CA LYS A 212 -5.87 32.93 4.97
C LYS A 212 -7.13 33.58 4.40
N HIS A 213 -7.00 34.79 3.89
CA HIS A 213 -8.08 35.49 3.19
C HIS A 213 -7.54 36.15 1.91
N SER A 214 -8.43 36.64 1.05
CA SER A 214 -8.07 37.23 -0.24
C SER A 214 -7.78 38.73 -0.16
N ALA A 215 -8.28 39.43 0.86
CA ALA A 215 -8.29 40.90 0.93
C ALA A 215 -7.47 41.47 2.10
N GLY A 216 -6.35 42.13 1.85
CA GLY A 216 -5.56 42.83 2.89
C GLY A 216 -4.06 42.81 2.61
N ASP A 217 -3.29 43.33 3.57
CA ASP A 217 -1.82 43.36 3.53
C ASP A 217 -1.28 41.92 3.49
N LYS A 218 -0.50 41.62 2.45
CA LYS A 218 0.13 40.32 2.27
C LYS A 218 1.45 40.27 3.01
N ASP A 219 1.76 39.11 3.60
CA ASP A 219 3.09 38.87 4.16
C ASP A 219 4.16 38.79 3.06
N LYS A 220 5.42 38.62 3.48
CA LYS A 220 6.58 38.47 2.57
C LYS A 220 6.44 37.27 1.60
N ASN A 221 5.52 36.35 1.87
CA ASN A 221 5.23 35.18 1.05
C ASN A 221 3.97 35.37 0.17
N GLY A 222 3.40 36.57 0.13
CA GLY A 222 2.21 36.89 -0.68
C GLY A 222 0.90 36.41 -0.08
N VAL A 223 0.87 36.00 1.19
CA VAL A 223 -0.32 35.47 1.88
C VAL A 223 -0.93 36.53 2.77
N ALA A 224 -2.22 36.83 2.58
CA ALA A 224 -2.95 37.70 3.51
C ALA A 224 -3.49 36.86 4.68
N TRP A 225 -3.06 37.24 5.88
CA TRP A 225 -3.40 36.58 7.13
C TRP A 225 -4.34 37.44 7.96
N GLY A 226 -5.30 36.77 8.60
CA GLY A 226 -6.16 37.45 9.54
C GLY A 226 -6.82 36.48 10.52
N TRP A 227 -7.39 37.06 11.57
CA TRP A 227 -7.92 36.35 12.72
C TRP A 227 -9.44 36.46 12.74
N ILE A 228 -10.10 35.33 12.95
CA ILE A 228 -11.54 35.25 13.17
C ILE A 228 -11.83 34.76 14.58
N SER A 229 -12.97 35.17 15.13
CA SER A 229 -13.41 34.71 16.45
C SER A 229 -13.77 33.23 16.39
N GLY A 230 -13.27 32.44 17.34
CA GLY A 230 -13.59 31.03 17.51
C GLY A 230 -14.79 30.76 18.42
N LYS A 231 -15.58 31.78 18.77
CA LYS A 231 -16.80 31.59 19.56
C LYS A 231 -17.79 30.71 18.79
N THR A 232 -18.39 29.73 19.47
CA THR A 232 -19.28 28.72 18.90
C THR A 232 -20.52 29.30 18.22
N GLN A 233 -20.96 30.50 18.61
CA GLN A 233 -22.05 31.22 17.94
C GLN A 233 -21.71 31.68 16.52
N TYR A 234 -20.43 31.86 16.19
CA TYR A 234 -19.97 32.37 14.89
C TYR A 234 -19.34 31.27 14.04
N VAL A 235 -18.73 30.26 14.67
CA VAL A 235 -17.90 29.26 13.99
C VAL A 235 -18.19 27.87 14.52
N ARG A 236 -18.37 26.92 13.61
CA ARG A 236 -18.41 25.48 13.87
C ARG A 236 -17.11 24.83 13.41
N ILE A 237 -16.51 23.97 14.24
CA ILE A 237 -15.34 23.17 13.86
C ILE A 237 -15.83 21.91 13.13
N LEU A 238 -15.46 21.75 11.86
CA LEU A 238 -15.79 20.56 11.07
C LEU A 238 -14.79 19.44 11.25
N LYS A 239 -13.50 19.77 11.37
CA LYS A 239 -12.42 18.80 11.58
C LYS A 239 -11.30 19.43 12.37
N ASP A 240 -10.82 18.73 13.38
CA ASP A 240 -9.67 19.12 14.20
C ASP A 240 -8.50 18.19 13.90
N TYR A 241 -7.51 18.68 13.17
CA TYR A 241 -6.36 17.88 12.74
C TYR A 241 -5.33 17.71 13.87
N ASN A 242 -5.40 18.52 14.92
CA ASN A 242 -4.54 18.38 16.10
C ASN A 242 -4.96 17.24 17.04
N LYS A 243 -6.19 16.71 16.89
CA LYS A 243 -6.71 15.61 17.72
C LYS A 243 -6.61 14.23 17.07
N ILE A 244 -6.00 14.10 15.90
CA ILE A 244 -5.96 12.82 15.13
C ILE A 244 -4.91 11.83 15.67
N THR A 245 -4.13 12.19 16.70
CA THR A 245 -3.18 11.27 17.37
C THR A 245 -3.77 10.51 18.58
N ALA A 246 -5.05 10.15 18.55
CA ALA A 246 -5.62 9.21 19.51
C ALA A 246 -6.89 8.54 18.93
N THR A 247 -6.69 7.48 18.14
CA THR A 247 -7.61 6.32 17.96
C THR A 247 -6.97 5.41 16.92
N ALA A 248 -5.99 4.61 17.37
CA ALA A 248 -5.43 3.49 16.62
C ALA A 248 -6.07 2.16 17.09
N GLU A 249 -7.36 2.17 17.43
CA GLU A 249 -8.07 1.01 18.00
C GLU A 249 -9.37 0.62 17.26
N ASP A 250 -9.55 1.02 16.00
CA ASP A 250 -10.75 0.64 15.22
C ASP A 250 -10.48 -0.33 14.04
N VAL A 251 -9.36 -1.06 14.01
CA VAL A 251 -9.09 -2.04 12.92
C VAL A 251 -8.82 -3.47 13.38
N ILE A 252 -8.76 -3.78 14.68
CA ILE A 252 -8.59 -5.18 15.12
C ILE A 252 -9.51 -5.46 16.31
N GLY A 253 -10.68 -6.05 16.05
CA GLY A 253 -11.50 -6.53 17.16
C GLY A 253 -12.97 -6.80 16.86
N GLN A 254 -13.28 -7.71 15.93
CA GLN A 254 -14.50 -8.50 16.07
C GLN A 254 -14.31 -9.96 15.63
N LYS A 255 -14.73 -10.84 16.56
CA LYS A 255 -14.99 -12.29 16.50
C LYS A 255 -13.76 -13.19 16.79
N GLY A 256 -13.79 -14.06 17.81
CA GLY A 256 -14.91 -14.44 18.66
C GLY A 256 -14.50 -15.23 19.90
N HIS A 257 -15.36 -15.09 20.90
CA HIS A 257 -15.52 -15.99 22.05
C HIS A 257 -15.56 -17.45 21.64
N TYR A 258 -14.85 -18.31 22.37
CA TYR A 258 -15.39 -19.59 22.82
C TYR A 258 -15.02 -19.82 24.28
N THR A 259 -16.05 -19.97 25.10
CA THR A 259 -16.01 -20.44 26.48
C THR A 259 -16.12 -21.96 26.54
N LYS A 260 -15.41 -22.51 27.53
CA LYS A 260 -15.39 -23.88 28.09
C LYS A 260 -14.67 -24.95 27.27
#